data_AF-A0A1L9RIY2-F1
#
_entry.id   AF-A0A1L9RIY2-F1
#
_cell.length_a   1.000
_cell.length_b   1.000
_cell.length_c   1.000
_cell.angle_alpha   90.00
_cell.angle_beta   90.00
_cell.angle_gamma   90.00
#
_symmetry.space_group_name_H-M   'P 1'
#
loop_
_entity.id
_entity.type
_entity.pdbx_description
1 polymer ?
#
loop_
_entity_poly.entity_id
_entity_poly.type
_entity_poly.pdbx_seq_one_letter_code
_entity_poly.pdbx_strand_id
1 'polypeptide(L)'
;MHLTTLLFAALSSATLISAENLYYRCEFAKDNSGFIQHPYCCDDYVPAPHTNKAKEGKQCTKLDHVVQHCPNGDEVKCCYEIGPGRICTSSAKVLTEAQI
;
A
#
# COMPACT_ATOMS: atom_id res chain seq x y z
N MET A 1 -42.11 0.91 -48.94
CA MET A 1 -40.69 0.54 -48.76
C MET A 1 -40.43 0.53 -47.25
N HIS A 2 -40.42 -0.64 -46.61
CA HIS A 2 -40.13 -0.76 -45.18
C HIS A 2 -38.71 -1.29 -45.02
N LEU A 3 -37.80 -0.41 -44.61
CA LEU A 3 -36.42 -0.74 -44.31
C LEU A 3 -36.39 -1.36 -42.89
N THR A 4 -36.33 -2.67 -42.82
CA THR A 4 -36.21 -3.39 -41.54
C THR A 4 -34.76 -3.32 -41.08
N THR A 5 -34.48 -2.41 -40.15
CA THR A 5 -33.18 -2.24 -39.49
C THR A 5 -32.90 -3.45 -38.60
N LEU A 6 -32.06 -4.38 -39.05
CA LEU A 6 -31.58 -5.49 -38.22
C LEU A 6 -30.36 -5.03 -37.42
N LEU A 7 -30.58 -4.80 -36.12
CA LEU A 7 -29.53 -4.58 -35.11
C LEU A 7 -28.58 -5.79 -35.08
N PHE A 8 -27.30 -5.57 -35.35
CA PHE A 8 -26.24 -6.51 -35.00
C PHE A 8 -25.88 -6.33 -33.53
N ALA A 9 -26.30 -7.28 -32.69
CA ALA A 9 -25.73 -7.50 -31.36
C ALA A 9 -24.43 -8.31 -31.54
N ALA A 10 -23.30 -7.80 -31.05
CA ALA A 10 -22.07 -8.60 -30.93
C ALA A 10 -21.21 -8.16 -29.74
N LEU A 11 -21.31 -8.98 -28.68
CA LEU A 11 -20.32 -9.32 -27.67
C LEU A 11 -19.54 -8.19 -27.00
N SER A 12 -20.02 -7.75 -25.84
CA SER A 12 -19.15 -7.19 -24.80
C SER A 12 -18.23 -8.29 -24.27
N SER A 13 -17.04 -8.38 -24.83
CA SER A 13 -15.92 -9.12 -24.25
C SER A 13 -15.58 -8.47 -22.90
N ALA A 14 -16.19 -8.96 -21.82
CA ALA A 14 -15.71 -8.67 -20.48
C ALA A 14 -14.34 -9.32 -20.33
N THR A 15 -13.28 -8.57 -20.63
CA THR A 15 -11.93 -8.94 -20.22
C THR A 15 -11.90 -8.96 -18.70
N LEU A 16 -11.90 -10.16 -18.12
CA LEU A 16 -11.41 -10.36 -16.77
C LEU A 16 -9.93 -9.98 -16.79
N ILE A 17 -9.60 -8.76 -16.38
CA ILE A 17 -8.21 -8.38 -16.17
C ILE A 17 -7.74 -9.14 -14.93
N SER A 18 -7.02 -10.23 -15.19
CA SER A 18 -6.38 -11.10 -14.22
C SER A 18 -5.09 -10.44 -13.73
N ALA A 19 -4.87 -10.54 -12.40
CA ALA A 19 -3.67 -10.14 -11.67
C ALA A 19 -3.32 -8.64 -11.78
N GLU A 20 -3.91 -7.84 -10.91
CA GLU A 20 -3.43 -6.49 -10.64
C GLU A 20 -2.00 -6.63 -10.09
N ASN A 21 -0.98 -6.21 -10.84
CA ASN A 21 0.36 -6.08 -10.29
C ASN A 21 0.29 -4.95 -9.26
N LEU A 22 0.18 -5.34 -7.99
CA LEU A 22 0.10 -4.42 -6.87
C LEU A 22 1.50 -3.98 -6.46
N TYR A 23 1.65 -2.71 -6.11
CA TYR A 23 2.89 -2.14 -5.59
C TYR A 23 2.61 -1.29 -4.35
N TYR A 24 3.55 -1.24 -3.40
CA TYR A 24 3.46 -0.27 -2.31
C TYR A 24 4.13 1.03 -2.64
N ARG A 25 3.44 2.13 -2.36
CA ARG A 25 4.03 3.46 -2.29
C ARG A 25 4.07 3.96 -0.86
N CYS A 26 5.27 4.27 -0.40
CA CYS A 26 5.49 5.01 0.83
C CYS A 26 5.85 6.47 0.54
N GLU A 27 5.15 7.37 1.22
CA GLU A 27 5.48 8.80 1.23
C GLU A 27 6.71 9.03 2.11
N PHE A 28 7.32 10.21 1.99
CA PHE A 28 8.33 10.66 2.96
C PHE A 28 7.74 10.73 4.38
N ALA A 29 8.61 10.60 5.38
CA ALA A 29 8.24 10.61 6.78
C ALA A 29 7.45 11.87 7.17
N LYS A 30 6.28 11.67 7.80
CA LYS A 30 5.33 12.75 8.18
C LYS A 30 5.65 13.43 9.51
N ASP A 31 6.75 13.04 10.14
CA ASP A 31 7.25 13.61 11.39
C ASP A 31 8.24 14.77 11.17
N ASN A 32 8.37 15.27 9.94
CA ASN A 32 9.31 16.31 9.51
C ASN A 32 10.79 15.90 9.51
N SER A 33 11.09 14.61 9.67
CA SER A 33 12.47 14.12 9.60
C SER A 33 13.05 14.09 8.18
N GLY A 34 12.18 14.04 7.16
CA GLY A 34 12.59 13.95 5.74
C GLY A 34 13.10 12.58 5.31
N PHE A 35 12.99 11.55 6.17
CA PHE A 35 13.43 10.20 5.81
C PHE A 35 12.56 9.55 4.74
N ILE A 36 13.20 8.79 3.86
CA ILE A 36 12.54 7.86 2.94
C ILE A 36 12.04 6.68 3.76
N GLN A 37 10.79 6.29 3.52
CA GLN A 37 10.15 5.17 4.21
C GLN A 37 9.99 3.97 3.29
N HIS A 38 9.95 2.79 3.89
CA HIS A 38 9.67 1.53 3.22
C HIS A 38 8.47 0.84 3.88
N PRO A 39 7.78 -0.07 3.17
CA PRO A 39 6.68 -0.84 3.74
C PRO A 39 7.19 -1.87 4.75
N TYR A 40 6.55 -1.92 5.92
CA TYR A 40 6.79 -2.87 7.00
C TYR A 40 5.48 -3.42 7.54
N CYS A 41 5.53 -4.67 7.98
CA CYS A 41 4.61 -5.22 8.95
C CYS A 41 5.30 -5.28 10.30
N CYS A 42 4.68 -4.71 11.33
CA CYS A 42 5.17 -4.75 12.72
C CYS A 42 4.08 -5.36 13.61
N ASP A 43 4.49 -6.04 14.67
CA ASP A 43 3.57 -6.72 15.58
C ASP A 43 2.89 -5.75 16.56
N ASP A 44 3.56 -4.64 16.88
CA ASP A 44 3.06 -3.63 17.81
C ASP A 44 3.65 -2.24 17.49
N TYR A 45 3.03 -1.20 18.01
CA TYR A 45 3.41 0.20 17.84
C TYR A 45 3.32 0.98 19.14
N VAL A 46 4.45 1.46 19.63
CA VAL A 46 4.52 2.34 20.80
C VAL A 46 4.69 3.80 20.38
N PRO A 47 4.27 4.79 21.19
CA PRO A 47 4.53 6.19 20.90
C PRO A 47 6.03 6.45 20.70
N ALA A 48 6.40 7.19 19.66
CA ALA A 48 7.78 7.62 19.48
C ALA A 48 8.15 8.68 20.54
N PRO A 49 9.39 8.67 21.07
CA PRO A 49 9.84 9.70 22.00
C PRO A 49 9.76 11.08 21.34
N HIS A 50 9.30 12.08 22.10
CA HIS A 50 9.32 13.50 21.72
C HIS A 50 8.47 13.90 20.48
N THR A 51 7.60 13.00 19.96
CA THR A 51 6.70 13.34 18.86
C THR A 51 5.39 12.55 18.94
N ASN A 52 4.27 13.19 18.60
CA ASN A 52 2.98 12.53 18.41
C ASN A 52 2.70 12.18 16.94
N LYS A 53 3.66 12.45 16.05
CA LYS A 53 3.54 12.23 14.60
C LYS A 53 4.11 10.91 14.12
N ALA A 54 4.72 10.15 15.02
CA ALA A 54 5.34 8.88 14.71
C ALA A 54 5.08 7.86 15.81
N LYS A 55 5.15 6.59 15.44
CA LYS A 55 5.19 5.47 16.36
C LYS A 55 6.44 4.66 16.10
N GLU A 56 7.00 4.06 17.13
CA GLU A 56 8.04 3.05 16.99
C GLU A 56 7.39 1.67 16.84
N GLY A 57 7.61 1.03 15.70
CA GLY A 57 7.18 -0.33 15.44
C GLY A 57 8.07 -1.36 16.13
N LYS A 58 7.48 -2.46 16.60
CA LYS A 58 8.18 -3.59 17.22
C LYS A 58 8.11 -4.83 16.34
N GLN A 59 9.18 -5.62 16.35
CA GLN A 59 9.31 -6.85 15.56
C GLN A 59 8.94 -6.66 14.08
N CYS A 60 9.45 -5.59 13.47
CA CYS A 60 9.06 -5.25 12.11
C CYS A 60 9.80 -6.08 11.06
N THR A 61 9.05 -6.56 10.08
CA THR A 61 9.55 -7.21 8.87
C THR A 61 9.39 -6.27 7.67
N LYS A 62 10.48 -6.00 6.97
CA LYS A 62 10.44 -5.23 5.71
C LYS A 62 9.74 -6.05 4.66
N LEU A 63 8.84 -5.43 3.91
CA LEU A 63 8.18 -6.09 2.80
C LEU A 63 8.92 -5.79 1.50
N ASP A 64 9.23 -6.85 0.75
CA ASP A 64 9.77 -6.81 -0.61
C ASP A 64 8.73 -7.21 -1.67
N HIS A 65 7.55 -7.65 -1.23
CA HIS A 65 6.41 -8.01 -2.05
C HIS A 65 5.13 -7.39 -1.46
N VAL A 66 4.06 -7.35 -2.26
CA VAL A 66 2.77 -6.81 -1.80
C VAL A 66 1.94 -7.86 -1.12
N VAL A 67 1.45 -7.52 0.08
CA VAL A 67 0.44 -8.27 0.82
C VAL A 67 -0.82 -7.41 0.96
N GLN A 68 -1.99 -8.01 1.19
CA GLN A 68 -3.16 -7.17 1.50
C GLN A 68 -3.17 -6.73 2.96
N HIS A 69 -2.74 -7.61 3.85
CA HIS A 69 -2.67 -7.39 5.29
C HIS A 69 -1.40 -8.00 5.86
N CYS A 70 -0.95 -7.44 6.97
CA CYS A 70 0.10 -8.05 7.77
C CYS A 70 -0.37 -9.36 8.39
N PRO A 71 0.55 -10.25 8.82
CA PRO A 71 0.18 -11.54 9.42
C PRO A 71 -0.73 -11.43 10.65
N ASN A 72 -0.65 -10.31 11.37
CA ASN A 72 -1.49 -9.99 12.53
C ASN A 72 -2.86 -9.37 12.14
N GLY A 73 -3.13 -9.17 10.84
CA GLY A 73 -4.34 -8.55 10.32
C GLY A 73 -4.25 -7.03 10.17
N ASP A 74 -3.16 -6.40 10.61
CA ASP A 74 -3.00 -4.94 10.50
C ASP A 74 -2.70 -4.49 9.07
N GLU A 75 -2.90 -3.20 8.82
CA GLU A 75 -2.41 -2.54 7.62
C GLU A 75 -0.89 -2.45 7.61
N VAL A 76 -0.31 -2.59 6.42
CA VAL A 76 1.11 -2.29 6.18
C VAL A 76 1.40 -0.82 6.48
N LYS A 77 2.47 -0.57 7.24
CA LYS A 77 2.92 0.78 7.59
C LYS A 77 4.18 1.16 6.84
N CYS A 78 4.30 2.44 6.54
CA CYS A 78 5.53 3.04 6.05
C CYS A 78 6.38 3.44 7.24
N CYS A 79 7.57 2.87 7.30
CA CYS A 79 8.52 3.13 8.37
C CYS A 79 9.92 3.37 7.79
N TYR A 80 10.72 4.13 8.51
CA TYR A 80 12.14 4.32 8.25
C TYR A 80 12.98 3.80 9.43
N GLU A 81 14.27 3.60 9.20
CA GLU A 81 15.18 3.00 10.18
C GLU A 81 15.98 4.09 10.90
N ILE A 82 16.01 4.04 12.24
CA ILE A 82 16.97 4.79 13.07
C ILE A 82 17.68 3.79 13.98
N GLY A 83 18.91 3.42 13.62
CA GLY A 83 19.64 2.35 14.33
C GLY A 83 18.82 1.05 14.32
N PRO A 84 18.59 0.39 15.47
CA PRO A 84 17.74 -0.80 15.53
C PRO A 84 16.24 -0.48 15.49
N GLY A 85 15.85 0.78 15.67
CA GLY A 85 14.46 1.22 15.77
C GLY A 85 13.78 1.41 14.41
N ARG A 86 12.46 1.25 14.40
CA ARG A 86 11.60 1.40 13.22
C ARG A 86 10.57 2.47 13.47
N ILE A 87 10.73 3.63 12.84
CA ILE A 87 9.84 4.77 13.05
C ILE A 87 8.83 4.82 11.93
N CYS A 88 7.56 4.64 12.26
CA CYS A 88 6.44 4.56 11.35
C CYS A 88 5.60 5.83 11.43
N THR A 89 5.34 6.47 10.30
CA THR A 89 4.64 7.77 10.27
C THR A 89 3.37 7.76 9.41
N SER A 90 3.13 6.70 8.63
CA SER A 90 1.94 6.59 7.78
C SER A 90 1.62 5.15 7.40
N SER A 91 0.41 4.88 6.90
CA SER A 91 0.10 3.60 6.23
C SER A 91 0.68 3.58 4.81
N ALA A 92 1.03 2.39 4.33
CA ALA A 92 1.42 2.18 2.93
C ALA A 92 0.18 2.25 2.02
N LYS A 93 0.36 2.88 0.85
CA LYS A 93 -0.68 2.89 -0.19
C LYS A 93 -0.42 1.73 -1.13
N VAL A 94 -1.41 0.85 -1.29
CA VAL A 94 -1.41 -0.14 -2.37
C VAL A 94 -1.78 0.59 -3.66
N LEU A 95 -0.92 0.48 -4.66
CA LEU A 95 -1.15 0.95 -6.02
C LEU A 95 -1.41 -0.25 -6.91
N THR A 96 -2.32 -0.09 -7.86
CA THR A 96 -2.46 -1.02 -8.98
C THR A 96 -1.63 -0.52 -10.17
N GLU A 97 -1.29 -1.39 -11.11
CA GLU A 97 -0.52 -1.05 -12.31
C GLU A 97 -1.09 0.11 -13.14
N ALA A 98 -2.41 0.37 -13.04
CA ALA A 98 -3.05 1.52 -13.66
C ALA A 98 -2.72 2.88 -12.99
N GLN A 99 -2.04 2.87 -11.84
CA GLN A 99 -1.78 4.04 -10.97
C GLN A 99 -0.30 4.36 -10.77
N ILE A 100 0.60 3.64 -11.46
CA ILE A 100 2.07 3.83 -11.40
C ILE A 100 2.52 4.77 -12.50
#